data_AF-A0A7W3V1Y4-F1
#
_entry.id   AF-A0A7W3V1Y4-F1
#
_cell.length_a   1.000
_cell.length_b   1.000
_cell.length_c   1.000
_cell.angle_alpha   90.00
_cell.angle_beta   90.00
_cell.angle_gamma   90.00
#
_symmetry.space_group_name_H-M   'P 1'
#
loop_
_entity.id
_entity.type
_entity.pdbx_description
1 polymer ?
#
loop_
_entity_poly.entity_id
_entity_poly.type
_entity_poly.pdbx_seq_one_letter_code
_entity_poly.pdbx_strand_id
1 'polypeptide(L)'
;MSLADNDTLALLHSQLEALRVALEEHDDALAAQIMHSHDRHLRQYIEQLDSRANIDGLRSLLSLQHSLSKDMLQRRDLASARLRAQRQSRQAASAYQHAQER
;
A
#
# COMPACT_ATOMS: atom_id res chain seq x y z
N MET A 1 1.56 31.04 -3.00
CA MET A 1 1.12 29.66 -3.27
C MET A 1 0.68 29.62 -4.72
N SER A 2 1.28 28.78 -5.56
CA SER A 2 0.89 28.66 -6.98
C SER A 2 -0.32 27.74 -7.10
N LEU A 3 -1.25 27.99 -8.04
CA LEU A 3 -2.39 27.10 -8.27
C LEU A 3 -1.94 25.65 -8.57
N ALA A 4 -0.86 25.50 -9.33
CA ALA A 4 -0.30 24.20 -9.71
C ALA A 4 0.19 23.35 -8.51
N ASP A 5 0.62 24.00 -7.43
CA ASP A 5 1.07 23.35 -6.19
C ASP A 5 -0.13 22.70 -5.46
N ASN A 6 -1.23 23.44 -5.37
CA ASN A 6 -2.47 22.95 -4.77
C ASN A 6 -3.11 21.82 -5.59
N ASP A 7 -3.10 21.93 -6.92
CA ASP A 7 -3.68 20.90 -7.79
C ASP A 7 -2.90 19.58 -7.70
N THR A 8 -1.57 19.66 -7.64
CA THR A 8 -0.72 18.48 -7.47
C THR A 8 -0.89 17.85 -6.09
N LEU A 9 -1.02 18.67 -5.04
CA LEU A 9 -1.28 18.17 -3.69
C LEU A 9 -2.66 17.51 -3.57
N ALA A 10 -3.69 18.08 -4.21
CA ALA A 10 -5.02 17.48 -4.27
C ALA A 10 -5.01 16.14 -5.02
N LEU A 11 -4.25 16.05 -6.12
CA LEU A 11 -4.02 14.79 -6.84
C LEU A 11 -3.39 13.74 -5.92
N LEU A 12 -2.31 14.07 -5.22
CA LEU A 12 -1.63 13.14 -4.32
C LEU A 12 -2.56 12.62 -3.21
N HIS A 13 -3.38 13.50 -2.63
CA HIS A 13 -4.42 13.12 -1.66
C HIS A 13 -5.46 12.17 -2.25
N SER A 14 -5.99 12.50 -3.44
CA SER A 14 -6.98 11.65 -4.11
C SER A 14 -6.44 10.25 -4.42
N GLN A 15 -5.15 10.14 -4.75
CA GLN A 15 -4.50 8.85 -5.00
C GLN A 15 -4.36 8.01 -3.73
N LEU A 16 -4.04 8.63 -2.59
CA LEU A 16 -4.01 7.90 -1.32
C LEU A 16 -5.40 7.45 -0.86
N GLU A 17 -6.42 8.27 -1.12
CA GLU A 17 -7.81 7.86 -0.85
C GLU A 17 -8.25 6.71 -1.76
N ALA A 18 -7.91 6.76 -3.05
CA ALA A 18 -8.14 5.65 -3.97
C ALA A 18 -7.38 4.38 -3.55
N LEU A 19 -6.14 4.52 -3.04
CA LEU A 19 -5.37 3.41 -2.50
C LEU A 19 -6.08 2.79 -1.28
N ARG A 20 -6.64 3.61 -0.38
CA ARG A 20 -7.43 3.13 0.76
C ARG A 20 -8.60 2.25 0.30
N VAL A 21 -9.38 2.74 -0.68
CA VAL A 21 -10.52 2.00 -1.25
C VAL A 21 -10.06 0.68 -1.88
N ALA A 22 -9.01 0.70 -2.71
CA ALA A 22 -8.49 -0.52 -3.33
C ALA A 22 -8.04 -1.56 -2.29
N LEU A 23 -7.43 -1.12 -1.19
CA LEU A 23 -7.07 -2.01 -0.08
C LEU A 23 -8.33 -2.55 0.61
N GLU A 24 -9.35 -1.73 0.87
CA GLU A 24 -10.63 -2.16 1.46
C GLU A 24 -11.35 -3.22 0.61
N GLU A 25 -11.29 -3.07 -0.72
CA GLU A 25 -11.87 -4.01 -1.69
C GLU A 25 -10.99 -5.24 -1.96
N HIS A 26 -9.81 -5.32 -1.34
CA HIS A 26 -8.82 -6.38 -1.57
C HIS A 26 -8.32 -6.48 -3.03
N ASP A 27 -8.35 -5.39 -3.79
CA ASP A 27 -7.78 -5.31 -5.13
C ASP A 27 -6.29 -4.95 -5.07
N ASP A 28 -5.46 -5.98 -4.83
CA ASP A 28 -4.01 -5.84 -4.72
C ASP A 28 -3.36 -5.33 -6.03
N ALA A 29 -3.96 -5.63 -7.19
CA ALA A 29 -3.44 -5.22 -8.49
C ALA A 29 -3.65 -3.73 -8.72
N LEU A 30 -4.85 -3.23 -8.43
CA LEU A 30 -5.17 -1.81 -8.49
C LEU A 30 -4.37 -1.03 -7.44
N ALA A 31 -4.26 -1.53 -6.22
CA ALA A 31 -3.46 -0.91 -5.16
C ALA A 31 -1.99 -0.72 -5.59
N ALA A 32 -1.39 -1.71 -6.25
CA ALA A 32 -0.02 -1.61 -6.77
C ALA A 32 0.12 -0.53 -7.86
N GLN A 33 -0.85 -0.43 -8.78
CA GLN A 33 -0.85 0.59 -9.84
C GLN A 33 -0.99 2.01 -9.26
N ILE A 34 -1.89 2.20 -8.29
CA ILE A 34 -2.09 3.48 -7.62
C ILE A 34 -0.82 3.89 -6.88
N MET A 35 -0.20 2.97 -6.14
CA MET A 35 1.04 3.24 -5.39
C MET A 35 2.20 3.65 -6.31
N HIS A 36 2.34 2.99 -7.47
CA HIS A 36 3.37 3.36 -8.45
C HIS A 36 3.13 4.76 -9.03
N SER A 37 1.87 5.09 -9.33
CA SER A 37 1.49 6.41 -9.85
C SER A 37 1.68 7.50 -8.80
N HIS A 38 1.36 7.21 -7.54
CA HIS A 38 1.54 8.11 -6.41
C HIS A 38 3.02 8.43 -6.16
N ASP A 39 3.90 7.41 -6.11
CA ASP A 39 5.36 7.63 -5.95
C ASP A 39 5.93 8.53 -7.05
N ARG A 40 5.50 8.32 -8.31
CA ARG A 40 5.93 9.15 -9.44
C ARG A 40 5.52 10.61 -9.25
N HIS A 41 4.26 10.87 -8.95
CA HIS A 41 3.77 12.25 -8.76
C HIS A 41 4.36 12.90 -7.51
N LEU A 42 4.62 12.13 -6.45
CA LEU A 42 5.24 12.63 -5.23
C LEU A 42 6.67 13.10 -5.50
N ARG A 43 7.46 12.34 -6.26
CA ARG A 43 8.81 12.74 -6.66
C ARG A 43 8.79 14.03 -7.48
N GLN A 44 7.89 14.11 -8.46
CA GLN A 44 7.73 15.32 -9.27
C GLN A 44 7.34 16.53 -8.42
N TYR A 45 6.44 16.35 -7.45
CA TYR A 45 6.04 17.41 -6.52
C TYR A 45 7.20 17.87 -5.64
N ILE A 46 8.01 16.94 -5.11
CA ILE A 46 9.20 17.26 -4.31
C ILE A 46 10.24 18.04 -5.14
N GLU A 47 10.45 17.65 -6.40
CA GLU A 47 11.39 18.34 -7.31
C GLU A 47 10.95 19.78 -7.63
N GLN A 48 9.64 20.04 -7.60
CA GLN A 48 9.05 21.36 -7.90
C GLN A 48 8.82 22.20 -6.64
N LEU A 49 9.13 21.66 -5.47
CA LEU A 49 8.85 22.28 -4.18
C LEU A 49 9.78 23.48 -3.94
N ASP A 50 9.22 24.69 -3.89
CA ASP A 50 9.92 25.89 -3.43
C ASP A 50 9.63 26.15 -1.95
N SER A 51 10.39 27.06 -1.33
CA SER A 51 10.31 27.56 0.04
C SER A 51 8.93 28.06 0.52
N ARG A 52 7.94 28.11 -0.38
CA ARG A 52 6.54 28.51 -0.11
C ARG A 52 5.54 27.35 -0.14
N ALA A 53 6.03 26.11 -0.04
CA ALA A 53 5.23 24.89 -0.03
C ALA A 53 4.10 24.91 1.01
N ASN A 54 2.97 24.30 0.68
CA ASN A 54 1.87 24.09 1.62
C ASN A 54 2.23 23.01 2.67
N ILE A 55 2.83 23.44 3.78
CA ILE A 55 3.31 22.57 4.87
C ILE A 55 2.17 21.74 5.48
N ASP A 56 0.97 22.31 5.63
CA ASP A 56 -0.15 21.60 6.25
C ASP A 56 -0.74 20.53 5.32
N GLY A 57 -0.82 20.83 4.02
CA GLY A 57 -1.18 19.85 3.00
C GLY A 57 -0.20 18.66 2.96
N LEU A 58 1.09 18.96 3.06
CA LEU A 58 2.17 17.97 3.13
C LEU A 58 2.09 17.10 4.39
N ARG A 59 1.81 17.69 5.55
CA ARG A 59 1.63 16.94 6.80
C ARG A 59 0.45 15.99 6.73
N SER A 60 -0.67 16.44 6.17
CA SER A 60 -1.85 15.60 5.97
C SER A 60 -1.53 14.42 5.04
N LEU A 61 -0.80 14.68 3.93
CA LEU A 61 -0.38 13.65 2.98
C LEU A 61 0.50 12.58 3.65
N LEU A 62 1.52 13.01 4.41
CA LEU A 62 2.44 12.12 5.12
C LEU A 62 1.72 11.27 6.18
N SER A 63 0.73 11.85 6.86
CA SER A 63 -0.08 11.12 7.85
C SER A 63 -0.87 9.99 7.20
N LEU A 64 -1.53 10.27 6.07
CA LEU A 64 -2.31 9.28 5.33
C LEU A 64 -1.41 8.19 4.74
N GLN A 65 -0.28 8.56 4.13
CA GLN A 65 0.71 7.62 3.60
C GLN A 65 1.25 6.68 4.69
N HIS A 66 1.54 7.20 5.88
CA HIS A 66 2.01 6.39 6.99
C HIS A 66 0.95 5.41 7.50
N SER A 67 -0.33 5.82 7.55
CA SER A 67 -1.43 4.94 7.91
C SER A 67 -1.55 3.77 6.93
N LEU A 68 -1.60 4.07 5.63
CA LEU A 68 -1.74 3.05 4.58
C LEU A 68 -0.54 2.09 4.55
N SER A 69 0.66 2.59 4.84
CA SER A 69 1.86 1.76 4.92
C SER A 69 1.78 0.72 6.03
N LYS A 70 1.16 1.06 7.18
CA LYS A 70 0.91 0.12 8.28
C LYS A 70 -0.13 -0.94 7.88
N ASP A 71 -1.19 -0.53 7.20
CA ASP A 71 -2.24 -1.45 6.75
C ASP A 71 -1.70 -2.46 5.74
N MET A 72 -0.90 -2.01 4.78
CA MET A 72 -0.23 -2.89 3.81
C MET A 72 0.74 -3.87 4.49
N LEU A 73 1.48 -3.41 5.50
CA LEU A 73 2.38 -4.26 6.29
C LEU A 73 1.60 -5.37 7.01
N GLN A 74 0.49 -5.02 7.68
CA GLN A 74 -0.36 -5.98 8.37
C GLN A 74 -0.98 -7.00 7.40
N ARG A 75 -1.42 -6.56 6.22
CA ARG A 75 -1.95 -7.44 5.16
C ARG A 75 -0.90 -8.43 4.67
N ARG A 76 0.32 -7.96 4.43
CA ARG A 76 1.45 -8.81 4.04
C ARG A 76 1.76 -9.87 5.10
N ASP A 77 1.74 -9.49 6.37
CA ASP A 77 2.06 -10.39 7.47
C ASP A 77 0.96 -11.46 7.64
N LEU A 78 -0.31 -11.08 7.48
CA LEU A 78 -1.45 -12.00 7.45
C LEU A 78 -1.35 -12.98 6.27
N ALA A 79 -1.06 -12.50 5.07
CA ALA A 79 -0.87 -13.34 3.89
C ALA A 79 0.29 -14.34 4.09
N SER A 80 1.39 -13.87 4.66
CA SER A 80 2.55 -14.71 5.00
C SER A 80 2.20 -15.80 6.01
N ALA A 81 1.41 -15.47 7.05
CA ALA A 81 0.95 -16.45 8.03
C ALA A 81 0.04 -17.52 7.38
N ARG A 82 -0.87 -17.13 6.49
CA ARG A 82 -1.74 -18.05 5.74
C ARG A 82 -0.93 -19.02 4.87
N LEU A 83 0.09 -18.52 4.16
CA LEU A 83 0.96 -19.36 3.33
C LEU A 83 1.75 -20.37 4.17
N ARG A 84 2.23 -19.99 5.36
CA ARG A 84 2.90 -20.92 6.28
C ARG A 84 1.97 -22.03 6.75
N ALA A 85 0.76 -21.67 7.18
CA ALA A 85 -0.25 -22.63 7.63
C ALA A 85 -0.63 -23.64 6.52
N GLN A 86 -0.79 -23.16 5.27
CA GLN A 86 -1.05 -24.03 4.12
C GLN A 86 0.08 -25.02 3.84
N ARG A 87 1.35 -24.58 3.93
CA ARG A 87 2.51 -25.47 3.76
C ARG A 87 2.56 -26.53 4.86
N GLN A 88 2.33 -26.15 6.11
CA GLN A 88 2.29 -27.08 7.25
C GLN A 88 1.18 -28.12 7.10
N SER A 89 -0.03 -27.69 6.71
CA SER A 89 -1.15 -28.59 6.44
C SER A 89 -0.85 -29.59 5.33
N ARG A 90 -0.25 -29.12 4.21
CA ARG A 90 0.19 -29.99 3.10
C ARG A 90 1.23 -31.01 3.53
N GLN A 91 2.23 -30.58 4.31
CA GLN A 91 3.25 -31.48 4.85
C GLN A 91 2.64 -32.56 5.73
N ALA A 92 1.74 -32.19 6.66
CA ALA A 92 1.04 -33.13 7.52
C ALA A 92 0.18 -34.13 6.72
N ALA A 93 -0.57 -33.66 5.72
CA ALA A 93 -1.36 -34.53 4.85
C ALA A 93 -0.49 -35.56 4.12
N SER A 94 0.67 -35.15 3.57
CA SER A 94 1.59 -36.08 2.92
C SER A 94 2.21 -37.09 3.89
N ALA A 95 2.49 -36.66 5.13
CA ALA A 95 3.04 -37.55 6.15
C ALA A 95 2.05 -38.63 6.57
N TYR A 96 0.76 -38.30 6.68
CA TYR A 96 -0.29 -39.29 6.95
C TYR A 96 -0.47 -40.29 5.80
N GLN A 97 -0.44 -39.82 4.55
CA GLN A 97 -0.53 -40.71 3.38
C GLN A 97 0.63 -41.72 3.36
N HIS A 98 1.88 -41.26 3.55
CA HIS A 98 3.03 -42.15 3.62
C HIS A 98 3.05 -43.09 4.84
N ALA A 99 2.36 -42.73 5.93
CA ALA A 99 2.23 -43.60 7.10
C ALA A 99 1.17 -44.70 6.91
N GLN A 100 0.20 -44.51 6.00
CA GLN A 100 -0.85 -45.50 5.69
C GLN A 100 -0.46 -46.49 4.59
N GLU A 101 0.57 -46.18 3.81
CA GLU A 101 1.13 -47.04 2.74
C GLU A 101 2.24 -47.99 3.23
N ARG A 102 2.55 -47.95 4.54
CA ARG A 102 3.50 -48.86 5.21
C ARG A 102 2.76 -49.90 6.02
#